data_AF-A0A1E5H1D5-F1
#
_entry.id   AF-A0A1E5H1D5-F1
#
_cell.length_a   1.000
_cell.length_b   1.000
_cell.length_c   1.000
_cell.angle_alpha   90.00
_cell.angle_beta   90.00
_cell.angle_gamma   90.00
#
_symmetry.space_group_name_H-M   'P 1'
#
loop_
_entity.id
_entity.type
_entity.pdbx_description
1 polymer ?
#
loop_
_entity_poly.entity_id
_entity_poly.type
_entity_poly.pdbx_seq_one_letter_code
_entity_poly.pdbx_strand_id
1 'polypeptide(L)'
;MAFKDRQKRLRLEMLALMTIDPKWHEKPETELYKQITTIGQQLIKYSPDYAKRTINEEEYHRLRSQGVPIKQIASHLNISSTTLHSWRKEKGFI
;
A
#
# COMPACT_ATOMS: atom_id res chain seq x y z
N MET A 1 8.75 -3.86 -12.63
CA MET A 1 8.41 -5.28 -12.38
C MET A 1 8.67 -5.70 -10.92
N ALA A 2 9.83 -5.43 -10.32
CA ALA A 2 10.22 -5.90 -8.98
C ALA A 2 9.26 -5.61 -7.79
N PHE A 3 8.49 -4.51 -7.82
CA PHE A 3 7.63 -4.09 -6.69
C PHE A 3 6.40 -4.99 -6.49
N LYS A 4 5.74 -5.39 -7.57
CA LYS A 4 4.58 -6.31 -7.51
C LYS A 4 5.03 -7.71 -7.09
N ASP A 5 6.23 -8.10 -7.50
CA ASP A 5 6.81 -9.40 -7.16
C ASP A 5 7.14 -9.49 -5.67
N ARG A 6 7.64 -8.39 -5.06
CA ARG A 6 7.88 -8.34 -3.61
C ARG A 6 6.58 -8.44 -2.81
N GLN A 7 5.55 -7.68 -3.17
CA GLN A 7 4.25 -7.75 -2.50
C GLN A 7 3.63 -9.15 -2.61
N LYS A 8 3.73 -9.79 -3.78
CA LYS A 8 3.26 -11.16 -3.99
C LYS A 8 4.02 -12.15 -3.11
N ARG A 9 5.35 -12.06 -3.03
CA ARG A 9 6.18 -12.92 -2.17
C ARG A 9 5.80 -12.79 -0.70
N LEU A 10 5.70 -11.56 -0.18
CA LEU A 10 5.30 -11.30 1.21
C LEU A 10 3.91 -11.89 1.52
N ARG A 11 2.95 -11.80 0.60
CA ARG A 11 1.63 -12.43 0.77
C ARG A 11 1.72 -13.95 0.84
N LEU A 12 2.50 -14.58 -0.03
CA LEU A 12 2.68 -16.03 -0.03
C LEU A 12 3.37 -16.52 1.23
N GLU A 13 4.39 -15.79 1.68
CA GLU A 13 5.12 -16.08 2.92
C GLU A 13 4.21 -15.96 4.15
N MET A 14 3.45 -14.86 4.25
CA MET A 14 2.46 -14.69 5.32
C MET A 14 1.44 -15.83 5.34
N LEU A 15 0.91 -16.21 4.18
CA LEU A 15 -0.03 -17.32 4.06
C LEU A 15 0.60 -18.65 4.50
N ALA A 16 1.82 -18.95 4.06
CA ALA A 16 2.53 -20.17 4.47
C ALA A 16 2.71 -20.22 6.00
N LEU A 17 3.13 -19.12 6.63
CA LEU A 17 3.27 -19.04 8.08
C LEU A 17 1.92 -19.25 8.80
N MET A 18 0.85 -18.64 8.31
CA MET A 18 -0.49 -18.80 8.90
C MET A 18 -1.01 -20.25 8.85
N THR A 19 -0.51 -21.08 7.93
CA THR A 19 -0.89 -22.51 7.86
C THR A 19 -0.20 -23.39 8.90
N ILE A 20 0.89 -22.93 9.51
CA ILE A 20 1.67 -23.70 10.50
C ILE A 20 0.85 -23.92 11.78
N ASP A 21 0.14 -22.89 12.24
CA ASP A 21 -0.74 -22.96 13.41
C ASP A 21 -1.98 -22.09 13.19
N PRO A 22 -3.19 -22.66 13.00
CA PRO A 22 -4.42 -21.89 12.82
C PRO A 22 -4.73 -20.93 13.99
N LYS A 23 -4.20 -21.19 15.18
CA LYS A 23 -4.36 -20.38 16.39
C LYS A 23 -3.14 -19.51 16.70
N TRP A 24 -2.26 -19.29 15.73
CA TRP A 24 -1.06 -18.44 15.89
C TRP A 24 -1.38 -17.07 16.49
N HIS A 25 -2.54 -16.50 16.15
CA HIS A 25 -2.98 -15.16 16.54
C HIS A 25 -3.35 -15.04 18.03
N GLU A 26 -3.56 -16.15 18.73
CA GLU A 26 -3.84 -16.20 20.18
C GLU A 26 -2.55 -16.17 21.02
N LYS A 27 -1.37 -16.24 20.38
CA LYS A 27 -0.08 -16.48 21.04
C LYS A 27 0.96 -15.38 20.71
N PRO A 28 0.77 -14.13 21.19
CA PRO A 28 1.59 -12.98 20.81
C PRO A 28 3.07 -13.10 21.16
N GLU A 29 3.42 -13.94 22.12
CA GLU A 29 4.78 -14.22 22.57
C GLU A 29 5.58 -15.07 21.56
N THR A 30 4.90 -15.81 20.68
CA THR A 30 5.53 -16.74 19.76
C THR A 30 6.24 -16.05 18.61
N GLU A 31 7.29 -16.69 18.12
CA GLU A 31 8.02 -16.21 16.96
C GLU A 31 7.15 -16.21 15.69
N LEU A 32 6.25 -17.19 15.57
CA LEU A 32 5.30 -17.26 14.46
C LEU A 32 4.39 -16.01 14.41
N TYR A 33 3.86 -15.59 15.56
CA TYR A 33 3.08 -14.36 15.66
C TYR A 33 3.89 -13.13 15.25
N LYS A 34 5.12 -12.99 15.76
CA LYS A 34 6.01 -11.86 15.43
C LYS A 34 6.32 -11.79 13.94
N GLN A 35 6.59 -12.93 13.30
CA GLN A 35 6.89 -12.99 11.87
C GLN A 35 5.67 -12.61 11.02
N ILE A 36 4.50 -13.21 11.29
CA ILE A 36 3.26 -12.92 10.55
C ILE A 36 2.88 -11.44 10.69
N THR A 37 2.93 -10.90 11.90
CA THR A 37 2.60 -9.49 12.16
C THR A 37 3.61 -8.54 11.51
N THR A 38 4.90 -8.86 11.53
CA THR A 38 5.94 -8.09 10.83
C THR A 38 5.67 -8.03 9.33
N ILE A 39 5.36 -9.17 8.70
CA ILE A 39 5.03 -9.21 7.26
C ILE A 39 3.74 -8.42 7.00
N GLY A 40 2.72 -8.55 7.86
CA GLY A 40 1.50 -7.76 7.80
C GLY A 40 1.76 -6.25 7.82
N GLN A 41 2.61 -5.78 8.71
CA GLN A 41 3.03 -4.36 8.79
C GLN A 41 3.76 -3.91 7.52
N GLN A 42 4.60 -4.77 6.92
CA GLN A 42 5.22 -4.45 5.63
C GLN A 42 4.18 -4.37 4.51
N LEU A 43 3.16 -5.23 4.54
CA LEU A 43 2.07 -5.23 3.54
C LEU A 43 1.18 -3.98 3.63
N ILE A 44 1.02 -3.37 4.81
CA ILE A 44 0.26 -2.11 4.98
C ILE A 44 0.78 -1.01 4.04
N LYS A 45 2.10 -0.93 3.83
CA LYS A 45 2.73 0.07 2.94
C LYS A 45 2.28 -0.04 1.48
N TYR A 46 1.75 -1.19 1.09
CA TYR A 46 1.21 -1.44 -0.25
C TYR A 46 -0.31 -1.26 -0.33
N SER A 47 -0.97 -0.90 0.77
CA SER A 47 -2.41 -0.67 0.78
C SER A 47 -2.77 0.66 0.10
N PRO A 48 -3.93 0.74 -0.58
CA PRO A 48 -4.41 1.99 -1.14
C PRO A 48 -4.54 3.08 -0.08
N ASP A 49 -5.00 2.76 1.13
CA ASP A 49 -5.21 3.75 2.18
C ASP A 49 -3.91 4.34 2.70
N TYR A 50 -2.87 3.52 2.86
CA TYR A 50 -1.53 4.02 3.16
C TYR A 50 -1.03 4.96 2.06
N ALA A 51 -1.14 4.51 0.79
CA ALA A 51 -0.72 5.31 -0.36
C ALA A 51 -1.47 6.66 -0.45
N LYS A 52 -2.77 6.70 -0.16
CA LYS A 52 -3.57 7.92 -0.12
C LYS A 52 -3.09 8.91 0.96
N ARG A 53 -2.79 8.40 2.16
CA ARG A 53 -2.27 9.22 3.27
C ARG A 53 -0.91 9.82 2.98
N THR A 54 -0.12 9.18 2.13
CA THR A 54 1.21 9.66 1.73
C THR A 54 1.21 10.61 0.52
N ILE A 55 0.05 10.89 -0.09
CA ILE A 55 -0.02 11.84 -1.20
C ILE A 55 0.28 13.25 -0.69
N ASN A 56 1.31 13.88 -1.26
CA ASN A 56 1.55 15.31 -1.07
C ASN A 56 0.55 16.10 -1.93
N GLU A 57 -0.41 16.73 -1.25
CA GLU A 57 -1.50 17.49 -1.87
C GLU A 57 -1.01 18.77 -2.57
N GLU A 58 -0.06 19.49 -1.96
CA GLU A 58 0.53 20.70 -2.55
C GLU A 58 1.23 20.38 -3.87
N GLU A 59 2.00 19.29 -3.88
CA GLU A 59 2.70 18.82 -5.08
C GLU A 59 1.71 18.38 -6.17
N TYR A 60 0.62 17.71 -5.78
CA TYR A 60 -0.47 17.39 -6.71
C TYR A 60 -1.04 18.66 -7.34
N HIS A 61 -1.34 19.69 -6.55
CA HIS A 61 -1.87 20.96 -7.06
C HIS A 61 -0.88 21.68 -7.97
N ARG A 62 0.41 21.71 -7.61
CA ARG A 62 1.49 22.28 -8.44
C ARG A 62 1.56 21.59 -9.81
N LEU A 63 1.53 20.27 -9.84
CA LEU A 63 1.55 19.52 -11.10
C LEU A 63 0.25 19.71 -11.91
N ARG A 64 -0.89 19.84 -11.24
CA ARG A 64 -2.18 20.13 -11.90
C ARG A 64 -2.20 21.51 -12.54
N SER A 65 -1.67 22.54 -11.89
CA SER A 65 -1.62 23.90 -12.45
C SER A 65 -0.68 23.99 -13.66
N GLN A 66 0.33 23.13 -13.72
CA GLN A 66 1.23 22.96 -14.86
C GLN A 66 0.61 22.16 -16.03
N GLY A 67 -0.65 21.71 -15.91
CA GLY A 67 -1.33 20.95 -16.95
C GLY A 67 -0.88 19.48 -17.05
N VAL A 68 -0.16 18.96 -16.06
CA VAL A 68 0.35 17.59 -16.10
C VAL A 68 -0.81 16.58 -16.11
N PRO A 69 -0.80 15.58 -17.01
CA PRO A 69 -1.81 14.54 -17.05
C PRO A 69 -1.87 13.70 -15.76
N ILE A 70 -3.07 13.32 -15.34
CA ILE A 70 -3.30 12.53 -14.11
C ILE A 70 -2.48 11.23 -14.07
N LYS A 71 -2.31 10.56 -15.22
CA LYS A 71 -1.50 9.34 -15.32
C LYS A 71 -0.02 9.60 -15.01
N GLN A 72 0.50 10.75 -15.45
CA GLN A 72 1.88 11.15 -15.16
C GLN A 72 2.02 11.57 -13.69
N ILE A 73 1.03 12.28 -13.13
CA ILE A 73 1.00 12.62 -11.70
C ILE A 73 1.00 11.35 -10.83
N ALA A 74 0.17 10.35 -11.17
CA ALA A 74 0.15 9.08 -10.44
C ALA A 74 1.53 8.39 -10.47
N SER A 75 2.19 8.41 -11.63
CA SER A 75 3.53 7.84 -11.78
C SER A 75 4.58 8.62 -10.98
N HIS A 76 4.50 9.96 -10.99
CA HIS A 76 5.39 10.85 -10.22
C HIS A 76 5.24 10.62 -8.71
N LEU A 77 4.01 10.50 -8.23
CA LEU A 77 3.69 10.20 -6.84
C LEU A 77 3.88 8.72 -6.47
N ASN A 78 4.32 7.88 -7.41
CA ASN A 78 4.52 6.44 -7.24
C ASN A 78 3.28 5.70 -6.68
N ILE A 79 2.09 6.07 -7.14
CA ILE A 79 0.82 5.44 -6.78
C ILE A 79 0.05 4.97 -8.01
N SER A 80 -0.87 4.05 -7.81
CA SER A 80 -1.73 3.61 -8.91
C SER A 80 -2.69 4.74 -9.33
N SER A 81 -3.05 4.79 -10.62
CA SER A 81 -4.04 5.76 -11.12
C SER A 81 -5.40 5.59 -10.43
N THR A 82 -5.78 4.36 -10.08
CA THR A 82 -7.00 4.06 -9.32
C THR A 82 -6.94 4.66 -7.90
N THR A 83 -5.80 4.51 -7.22
CA THR A 83 -5.57 5.12 -5.90
C THR A 83 -5.66 6.64 -5.98
N LEU A 84 -5.01 7.26 -6.96
CA LEU A 84 -5.06 8.71 -7.17
C LEU A 84 -6.49 9.18 -7.48
N HIS A 85 -7.24 8.43 -8.31
CA HIS A 85 -8.63 8.76 -8.62
C HIS A 85 -9.53 8.71 -7.38
N SER A 86 -9.43 7.65 -6.57
CA SER A 86 -10.17 7.53 -5.31
C SER A 86 -9.83 8.67 -4.35
N TRP A 87 -8.55 9.00 -4.20
CA TRP A 87 -8.11 10.12 -3.36
C TRP A 87 -8.69 11.46 -3.82
N ARG A 88 -8.68 11.73 -5.13
CA ARG A 88 -9.27 12.96 -5.70
C ARG A 88 -10.76 13.07 -5.40
N LYS A 89 -11.49 11.95 -5.48
CA LYS A 89 -12.92 11.90 -5.13
C LYS A 89 -13.16 12.17 -3.65
N GLU A 90 -12.36 11.56 -2.77
CA GLU A 90 -12.42 11.78 -1.31
C GLU A 90 -12.12 13.23 -0.92
N LYS A 91 -11.25 13.91 -1.68
CA LYS A 91 -10.90 15.31 -1.49
C LYS A 91 -11.86 16.31 -2.16
N GLY A 92 -12.83 15.83 -2.95
CA GLY A 92 -13.77 16.69 -3.68
C GLY A 92 -13.17 17.43 -4.87
N PHE A 93 -12.06 16.93 -5.44
CA PHE A 93 -11.44 17.51 -6.64
C PHE A 93 -12.12 17.08 -7.95
N ILE A 94 -12.97 16.06 -7.88
CA ILE A 94 -13.80 15.50 -8.95
C ILE A 94 -15.10 14.97 -8.38
#